data_AF-A0A673L460-F1
#
_entry.id   AF-A0A673L460-F1
#
_cell.length_a   1.000
_cell.length_b   1.000
_cell.length_c   1.000
_cell.angle_alpha   90.00
_cell.angle_beta   90.00
_cell.angle_gamma   90.00
#
_symmetry.space_group_name_H-M   'P 1'
#
loop_
_entity.id
_entity.type
_entity.pdbx_description
1 polymer ?
#
loop_
_entity_poly.entity_id
_entity_poly.type
_entity_poly.pdbx_seq_one_letter_code
_entity_poly.pdbx_strand_id
1 'polypeptide(L)'
;GPQGPPGSPGAEVTQEVLLQEFKEMIKEATEKRAAVDKPNEPSQLPTALITLESMTSYRRIEEAFHCKLKGPVVVDKKTLAELQNFQTPPAKGAFLRGTGMDQSTGRFTAPVTGIYQFSANVHIDHTEVKKSKNQLRARDNVRVLICIESLCHRYTSLEMIVGLESNSKIFTVSVHGLLELQAGQYTSIFVDNAAGASTTIQNGSDFMGMLLGV
;
A
#
# COMPACT_ATOMS: atom_id res chain seq x y z
N GLY A 1 3.86 28.98 75.09
CA GLY A 1 2.65 29.77 74.78
C GLY A 1 1.45 29.13 75.46
N PRO A 2 0.36 29.86 75.74
CA PRO A 2 -0.82 29.28 76.36
C PRO A 2 -1.50 28.28 75.41
N GLN A 3 -2.27 27.34 75.99
CA GLN A 3 -3.03 26.33 75.27
C GLN A 3 -4.20 26.99 74.50
N GLY A 4 -4.37 26.64 73.22
CA GLY A 4 -5.41 27.21 72.37
C GLY A 4 -6.84 26.86 72.85
N PRO A 5 -7.84 27.69 72.52
CA PRO A 5 -9.21 27.47 72.97
C PRO A 5 -9.80 26.15 72.41
N PRO A 6 -10.74 25.51 73.14
CA PRO A 6 -11.42 24.31 72.67
C PRO A 6 -12.12 24.55 71.32
N GLY A 7 -12.01 23.58 70.40
CA GLY A 7 -12.68 23.62 69.10
C GLY A 7 -14.20 23.57 69.23
N SER A 8 -14.91 24.17 68.27
CA SER A 8 -16.38 24.20 68.22
C SER A 8 -16.98 22.79 68.17
N PRO A 9 -18.16 22.56 68.79
CA PRO A 9 -18.85 21.28 68.72
C PRO A 9 -19.07 20.86 67.26
N GLY A 10 -18.75 19.60 66.94
CA GLY A 10 -19.01 19.02 65.61
C GLY A 10 -20.51 19.00 65.33
N ALA A 11 -20.91 19.24 64.08
CA ALA A 11 -22.30 19.19 63.68
C ALA A 11 -22.89 17.79 63.97
N GLU A 12 -23.91 17.72 64.82
CA GLU A 12 -24.66 16.50 65.06
C GLU A 12 -25.57 16.25 63.86
N VAL A 13 -25.09 15.42 62.93
CA VAL A 13 -25.84 15.00 61.75
C VAL A 13 -26.70 13.79 62.14
N THR A 14 -28.01 14.00 62.30
CA THR A 14 -28.93 12.88 62.61
C THR A 14 -29.27 12.09 61.34
N GLN A 15 -29.65 10.82 61.51
CA GLN A 15 -29.94 9.91 60.39
C GLN A 15 -31.11 10.40 59.52
N GLU A 16 -32.05 11.14 60.11
CA GLU A 16 -33.20 11.71 59.41
C GLU A 16 -32.78 12.80 58.43
N VAL A 17 -31.80 13.64 58.80
CA VAL A 17 -31.28 14.71 57.95
C VAL A 17 -30.57 14.12 56.73
N LEU A 18 -29.75 13.08 56.93
CA LEU A 18 -29.07 12.38 55.84
C LEU A 18 -30.05 11.69 54.87
N LEU A 19 -31.11 11.08 55.41
CA LEU A 19 -32.15 10.45 54.59
C LEU A 19 -32.95 11.49 53.79
N GLN A 20 -33.16 12.69 54.34
CA GLN A 20 -33.82 13.78 53.66
C GLN A 20 -32.95 14.30 52.49
N GLU A 21 -31.66 14.54 52.73
CA GLU A 21 -30.70 14.96 51.70
C GLU A 21 -30.56 13.90 50.59
N PHE A 22 -30.54 12.60 50.97
CA PHE A 22 -30.48 11.51 50.01
C PHE A 22 -31.73 11.45 49.13
N LYS A 23 -32.93 11.68 49.70
CA LYS A 23 -34.17 11.73 48.93
C LYS A 23 -34.20 12.90 47.95
N GLU A 24 -33.73 14.07 48.36
CA GLU A 24 -33.62 15.23 47.47
C GLU A 24 -32.63 14.98 46.34
N MET A 25 -31.48 14.35 46.65
CA MET A 25 -30.48 13.96 45.65
C MET A 25 -31.04 12.96 44.63
N ILE A 26 -31.80 11.96 45.08
CA ILE A 26 -32.45 11.01 44.16
C ILE A 26 -33.46 11.73 43.28
N LYS A 27 -34.28 12.63 43.86
CA LYS A 27 -35.30 13.39 43.12
C LYS A 27 -34.67 14.28 42.05
N GLU A 28 -33.59 14.97 42.38
CA GLU A 28 -32.84 15.79 41.41
C GLU A 28 -32.23 14.93 40.30
N ALA A 29 -31.70 13.74 40.65
CA ALA A 29 -31.12 12.82 39.68
C ALA A 29 -32.18 12.19 38.74
N THR A 30 -33.39 11.89 39.23
CA THR A 30 -34.49 11.39 38.39
C THR A 30 -35.09 12.48 37.51
N GLU A 31 -35.22 13.72 38.00
CA GLU A 31 -35.68 14.86 37.19
C GLU A 31 -34.67 15.22 36.09
N LYS A 32 -33.36 15.15 36.36
CA LYS A 32 -32.30 15.31 35.35
C LYS A 32 -32.35 14.23 34.26
N ARG A 33 -32.71 12.98 34.59
CA ARG A 33 -32.88 11.91 33.60
C ARG A 33 -34.16 12.06 32.80
N ALA A 34 -35.27 12.47 33.43
CA ALA A 34 -36.52 12.73 32.73
C ALA A 34 -36.43 13.91 31.75
N ALA A 35 -35.55 14.89 32.01
CA ALA A 35 -35.28 15.99 31.09
C ALA A 35 -34.46 15.57 29.84
N VAL A 36 -33.78 14.41 29.89
CA VAL A 36 -32.98 13.85 28.77
C VAL A 36 -33.83 12.97 27.84
N ASP A 37 -34.99 12.48 28.30
CA ASP A 37 -35.95 11.70 27.49
C ASP A 37 -37.01 12.59 26.81
N LYS A 38 -36.58 13.60 26.04
CA LYS A 38 -37.42 14.15 24.97
C LYS A 38 -37.18 13.33 23.69
N PRO A 39 -38.18 12.63 23.15
CA PRO A 39 -38.01 11.83 21.94
C PRO A 39 -38.02 12.75 20.74
N ASN A 40 -36.83 13.20 20.31
CA ASN A 40 -36.52 13.61 18.93
C ASN A 40 -35.03 13.98 18.82
N GLU A 41 -34.14 12.99 18.86
CA GLU A 41 -32.81 13.10 18.24
C GLU A 41 -32.21 11.69 18.07
N PRO A 42 -31.69 11.32 16.89
CA PRO A 42 -31.12 10.00 16.67
C PRO A 42 -29.85 9.82 17.52
N SER A 43 -29.86 8.71 18.26
CA SER A 43 -28.84 8.17 19.15
C SER A 43 -27.40 8.51 18.74
N GLN A 44 -26.80 9.51 19.40
CA GLN A 44 -25.36 9.71 19.35
C GLN A 44 -24.69 8.69 20.28
N LEU A 45 -23.92 7.79 19.69
CA LEU A 45 -23.03 6.87 20.40
C LEU A 45 -22.10 7.65 21.35
N PRO A 46 -21.71 7.10 22.52
CA PRO A 46 -20.85 7.79 23.47
C PRO A 46 -19.52 8.22 22.85
N THR A 47 -19.23 9.53 22.88
CA THR A 47 -18.02 10.19 22.35
C THR A 47 -16.70 9.58 22.85
N ALA A 48 -16.72 8.87 23.97
CA ALA A 48 -15.56 8.20 24.55
C ALA A 48 -15.08 6.96 23.77
N LEU A 49 -15.93 6.32 22.95
CA LEU A 49 -15.50 5.25 22.05
C LEU A 49 -14.80 5.79 20.79
N ILE A 50 -15.12 7.01 20.38
CA ILE A 50 -14.59 7.65 19.18
C ILE A 50 -13.14 8.12 19.39
N THR A 51 -12.77 8.52 20.62
CA THR A 51 -11.40 8.98 20.92
C THR A 51 -10.37 7.85 21.00
N LEU A 52 -10.77 6.61 21.33
CA LEU A 52 -9.85 5.47 21.36
C LEU A 52 -9.64 4.84 19.96
N GLU A 53 -10.61 4.97 19.05
CA GLU A 53 -10.43 4.61 17.62
C GLU A 53 -9.40 5.52 16.93
N SER A 54 -9.24 6.77 17.39
CA SER A 54 -8.29 7.73 16.80
C SER A 54 -6.81 7.43 17.10
N MET A 55 -6.51 6.60 18.11
CA MET A 55 -5.14 6.34 18.58
C MET A 55 -4.60 4.95 18.21
N THR A 56 -5.31 4.23 17.34
CA THR A 56 -4.81 3.00 16.70
C THR A 56 -5.06 3.01 15.19
N SER A 57 -4.86 4.16 14.54
CA SER A 57 -4.58 4.13 13.10
C SER A 57 -3.17 3.55 12.93
N TYR A 58 -3.06 2.22 12.95
CA TYR A 58 -1.99 1.58 12.18
C TYR A 58 -2.02 2.27 10.81
N ARG A 59 -0.97 3.01 10.45
CA ARG A 59 -0.88 3.69 9.15
C ARG A 59 -1.05 2.61 8.09
N ARG A 60 -2.30 2.43 7.64
CA ARG A 60 -2.66 1.39 6.70
C ARG A 60 -2.01 1.83 5.40
N ILE A 61 -1.17 0.96 4.84
CA ILE A 61 -0.58 1.21 3.51
C ILE A 61 -1.72 1.59 2.57
N GLU A 62 -1.73 2.81 2.05
CA GLU A 62 -2.88 3.33 1.30
C GLU A 62 -2.94 2.73 -0.10
N GLU A 63 -1.78 2.69 -0.76
CA GLU A 63 -1.61 2.15 -2.10
C GLU A 63 -0.53 1.09 -2.08
N ALA A 64 -0.89 -0.15 -2.45
CA ALA A 64 0.08 -1.19 -2.71
C ALA A 64 -0.52 -2.32 -3.52
N PHE A 65 0.29 -2.96 -4.35
CA PHE A 65 -0.15 -4.07 -5.17
C PHE A 65 0.96 -5.11 -5.33
N HIS A 66 0.52 -6.35 -5.55
CA HIS A 66 1.33 -7.45 -6.01
C HIS A 66 0.54 -8.22 -7.07
N CYS A 67 0.97 -8.05 -8.32
CA CYS A 67 0.37 -8.72 -9.48
C CYS A 67 1.38 -9.64 -10.17
N LYS A 68 0.86 -10.64 -10.88
CA LYS A 68 1.64 -11.53 -11.74
C LYS A 68 1.17 -11.44 -13.18
N LEU A 69 2.10 -11.58 -14.11
CA LEU A 69 1.80 -11.63 -15.53
C LEU A 69 0.95 -12.88 -15.84
N LYS A 70 -0.20 -12.69 -16.50
CA LYS A 70 -1.19 -13.75 -16.74
C LYS A 70 -0.70 -14.79 -17.75
N GLY A 71 -0.04 -14.34 -18.82
CA GLY A 71 0.43 -15.18 -19.92
C GLY A 71 1.83 -14.79 -20.39
N PRO A 72 2.45 -15.61 -21.24
CA PRO A 72 3.75 -15.27 -21.80
C PRO A 72 3.62 -14.09 -22.78
N VAL A 73 4.66 -13.23 -22.83
CA VAL A 73 4.75 -12.10 -23.75
C VAL A 73 6.01 -12.24 -24.58
N VAL A 74 5.87 -12.25 -25.91
CA VAL A 74 7.01 -12.32 -26.83
C VAL A 74 7.50 -10.91 -27.13
N VAL A 75 8.79 -10.66 -26.92
CA VAL A 75 9.47 -9.40 -27.22
C VAL A 75 10.39 -9.62 -28.41
N ASP A 76 10.08 -8.98 -29.54
CA ASP A 76 10.84 -9.17 -30.78
C ASP A 76 12.25 -8.58 -30.67
N LYS A 77 13.15 -9.00 -31.57
CA LYS A 77 14.54 -8.53 -31.61
C LYS A 77 14.59 -7.02 -31.83
N LYS A 78 15.47 -6.33 -31.11
CA LYS A 78 15.67 -4.87 -31.21
C LYS A 78 14.39 -4.07 -30.97
N THR A 79 13.50 -4.56 -30.10
CA THR A 79 12.25 -3.88 -29.76
C THR A 79 12.13 -3.61 -28.27
N LEU A 80 11.37 -2.56 -27.97
CA LEU A 80 10.90 -2.24 -26.63
C LEU A 80 9.43 -2.65 -26.51
N ALA A 81 9.09 -3.42 -25.49
CA ALA A 81 7.71 -3.85 -25.23
C ALA A 81 7.27 -3.46 -23.81
N GLU A 82 6.05 -2.91 -23.71
CA GLU A 82 5.38 -2.70 -22.42
C GLU A 82 4.72 -4.02 -21.97
N LEU A 83 4.92 -4.41 -20.71
CA LEU A 83 4.24 -5.57 -20.15
C LEU A 83 2.83 -5.20 -19.72
N GLN A 84 1.86 -6.01 -20.16
CA GLN A 84 0.43 -5.78 -19.94
C GLN A 84 -0.25 -7.09 -19.52
N ASN A 85 -1.54 -7.06 -19.21
CA ASN A 85 -2.32 -8.24 -18.84
C ASN A 85 -1.80 -8.95 -17.58
N PHE A 86 -1.71 -8.20 -16.50
CA PHE A 86 -1.47 -8.72 -15.17
C PHE A 86 -2.75 -9.25 -14.53
N GLN A 87 -2.58 -10.03 -13.47
CA GLN A 87 -3.66 -10.49 -12.61
C GLN A 87 -3.17 -10.55 -11.16
N THR A 88 -4.08 -10.47 -10.19
CA THR A 88 -3.80 -10.78 -8.79
C THR A 88 -4.06 -12.27 -8.62
N PRO A 89 -3.03 -13.11 -8.39
CA PRO A 89 -3.23 -14.52 -8.13
C PRO A 89 -4.28 -14.75 -7.02
N PRO A 90 -5.20 -15.71 -7.18
CA PRO A 90 -6.18 -16.03 -6.13
C PRO A 90 -5.55 -16.72 -4.91
N ALA A 91 -4.27 -17.09 -4.99
CA ALA A 91 -3.52 -17.70 -3.89
C ALA A 91 -3.23 -16.67 -2.78
N LYS A 92 -3.27 -17.12 -1.52
CA LYS A 92 -2.94 -16.30 -0.34
C LYS A 92 -1.54 -15.70 -0.49
N GLY A 93 -1.44 -14.37 -0.54
CA GLY A 93 -0.17 -13.63 -0.55
C GLY A 93 -0.12 -12.48 -1.56
N ALA A 94 -0.77 -12.62 -2.71
CA ALA A 94 -0.94 -11.51 -3.63
C ALA A 94 -2.08 -10.59 -3.17
N PHE A 95 -1.98 -9.30 -3.46
CA PHE A 95 -2.95 -8.31 -3.02
C PHE A 95 -3.05 -7.15 -4.01
N LEU A 96 -4.19 -6.48 -3.97
CA LEU A 96 -4.44 -5.22 -4.64
C LEU A 96 -5.08 -4.31 -3.61
N ARG A 97 -4.41 -3.21 -3.27
CA ARG A 97 -4.90 -2.21 -2.34
C ARG A 97 -4.79 -0.84 -2.98
N GLY A 98 -5.87 -0.08 -2.84
CA GLY A 98 -6.04 1.20 -3.52
C GLY A 98 -6.61 1.01 -4.92
N THR A 99 -6.51 2.05 -5.73
CA THR A 99 -7.09 2.09 -7.09
C THR A 99 -6.06 2.40 -8.17
N GLY A 100 -4.79 2.58 -7.80
CA GLY A 100 -3.75 2.99 -8.76
C GLY A 100 -3.41 1.94 -9.82
N MET A 101 -3.42 0.65 -9.50
CA MET A 101 -2.98 -0.41 -10.42
C MET A 101 -4.11 -0.91 -11.33
N ASP A 102 -3.99 -0.63 -12.64
CA ASP A 102 -4.80 -1.25 -13.68
C ASP A 102 -4.11 -2.50 -14.22
N GLN A 103 -4.71 -3.64 -13.92
CA GLN A 103 -4.14 -4.95 -14.26
C GLN A 103 -4.21 -5.25 -15.76
N SER A 104 -5.19 -4.68 -16.47
CA SER A 104 -5.36 -4.92 -17.90
C SER A 104 -4.24 -4.24 -18.70
N THR A 105 -4.01 -2.96 -18.43
CA THR A 105 -2.96 -2.16 -19.07
C THR A 105 -1.58 -2.38 -18.46
N GLY A 106 -1.50 -2.93 -17.23
CA GLY A 106 -0.23 -3.11 -16.52
C GLY A 106 0.34 -1.83 -15.91
N ARG A 107 -0.46 -0.76 -15.87
CA ARG A 107 -0.04 0.57 -15.44
C ARG A 107 -0.49 0.86 -14.01
N PHE A 108 0.42 1.33 -13.18
CA PHE A 108 0.11 1.88 -11.87
C PHE A 108 0.07 3.41 -11.94
N THR A 109 -1.10 4.02 -11.75
CA THR A 109 -1.28 5.48 -11.68
C THR A 109 -1.22 5.93 -10.24
N ALA A 110 -0.28 6.83 -9.91
CA ALA A 110 -0.14 7.38 -8.57
C ALA A 110 -1.36 8.25 -8.22
N PRO A 111 -2.18 7.90 -7.21
CA PRO A 111 -3.30 8.74 -6.82
C PRO A 111 -2.87 9.98 -6.03
N VAL A 112 -1.73 9.90 -5.34
CA VAL A 112 -1.14 11.00 -4.55
C VAL A 112 0.31 11.21 -4.94
N THR A 113 0.79 12.44 -4.80
CA THR A 113 2.21 12.75 -4.99
C THR A 113 3.02 12.20 -3.82
N GLY A 114 4.12 11.51 -4.08
CA GLY A 114 4.96 10.94 -3.03
C GLY A 114 6.04 9.99 -3.54
N ILE A 115 6.71 9.33 -2.60
CA ILE A 115 7.76 8.34 -2.85
C ILE A 115 7.14 6.96 -2.84
N TYR A 116 7.31 6.26 -3.96
CA TYR A 116 6.83 4.90 -4.17
C TYR A 116 8.00 3.94 -4.29
N GLN A 117 7.86 2.76 -3.71
CA GLN A 117 8.76 1.64 -3.93
C GLN A 117 8.18 0.73 -5.00
N PHE A 118 9.00 0.37 -5.99
CA PHE A 118 8.63 -0.62 -7.00
C PHE A 118 9.59 -1.80 -7.01
N SER A 119 9.07 -2.95 -7.38
CA SER A 119 9.85 -4.17 -7.59
C SER A 119 9.25 -5.00 -8.71
N ALA A 120 10.08 -5.53 -9.59
CA ALA A 120 9.69 -6.40 -10.68
C ALA A 120 10.63 -7.60 -10.75
N ASN A 121 10.08 -8.81 -10.78
CA ASN A 121 10.82 -10.04 -11.01
C ASN A 121 10.37 -10.62 -12.35
N VAL A 122 11.18 -10.44 -13.38
CA VAL A 122 10.84 -10.79 -14.77
C VAL A 122 11.57 -12.06 -15.16
N HIS A 123 10.80 -13.10 -15.49
CA HIS A 123 11.33 -14.39 -15.94
C HIS A 123 11.48 -14.39 -17.47
N ILE A 124 12.69 -14.55 -17.97
CA ILE A 124 13.03 -14.42 -19.39
C ILE A 124 13.49 -15.76 -19.94
N ASP A 125 12.81 -16.25 -20.97
CA ASP A 125 13.23 -17.37 -21.81
C ASP A 125 13.96 -16.82 -23.06
N HIS A 126 15.25 -17.16 -23.19
CA HIS A 126 16.11 -16.78 -24.32
C HIS A 126 16.51 -17.97 -25.19
N THR A 127 15.69 -19.02 -25.24
CA THR A 127 15.96 -20.23 -26.04
C THR A 127 16.21 -19.92 -27.51
N GLU A 128 15.45 -19.01 -28.12
CA GLU A 128 15.61 -18.64 -29.53
C GLU A 128 16.94 -17.93 -29.80
N VAL A 129 17.41 -17.12 -28.85
CA VAL A 129 18.73 -16.49 -28.91
C VAL A 129 19.84 -17.55 -28.84
N LYS A 130 19.68 -18.55 -27.96
CA LYS A 130 20.61 -19.69 -27.88
C LYS A 130 20.63 -20.56 -29.11
N LYS A 131 19.49 -20.82 -29.76
CA LYS A 131 19.42 -21.62 -30.99
C LYS A 131 20.19 -20.93 -32.12
N SER A 132 20.17 -19.60 -32.14
CA SER A 132 21.01 -18.79 -33.02
C SER A 132 22.46 -18.73 -32.53
N LYS A 133 23.10 -19.88 -32.24
CA LYS A 133 24.46 -20.01 -31.66
C LYS A 133 25.54 -19.21 -32.42
N ASN A 134 25.34 -18.91 -33.69
CA ASN A 134 26.25 -18.09 -34.51
C ASN A 134 26.00 -16.57 -34.39
N GLN A 135 25.05 -16.13 -33.56
CA GLN A 135 24.61 -14.74 -33.43
C GLN A 135 24.60 -14.18 -32.00
N LEU A 136 24.89 -14.96 -30.95
CA LEU A 136 25.08 -14.40 -29.61
C LEU A 136 26.29 -13.48 -29.62
N ARG A 137 26.05 -12.18 -29.78
CA ARG A 137 27.09 -11.16 -29.78
C ARG A 137 27.40 -10.83 -28.33
N ALA A 138 28.66 -10.49 -28.03
CA ALA A 138 29.07 -9.97 -26.72
C ALA A 138 28.34 -8.68 -26.29
N ARG A 139 27.43 -8.15 -27.13
CA ARG A 139 26.59 -6.98 -26.88
C ARG A 139 25.11 -7.31 -26.72
N ASP A 140 24.70 -8.57 -26.90
CA ASP A 140 23.30 -8.95 -26.76
C ASP A 140 22.91 -8.89 -25.28
N ASN A 141 22.04 -7.94 -24.98
CA ASN A 141 21.52 -7.71 -23.65
C ASN A 141 20.01 -7.54 -23.71
N VAL A 142 19.40 -7.73 -22.55
CA VAL A 142 18.01 -7.34 -22.30
C VAL A 142 18.02 -6.36 -21.16
N ARG A 143 17.20 -5.32 -21.25
CA ARG A 143 17.00 -4.36 -20.17
C ARG A 143 15.57 -4.45 -19.69
N VAL A 144 15.41 -4.53 -18.38
CA VAL A 144 14.11 -4.46 -17.73
C VAL A 144 14.04 -3.11 -17.04
N LEU A 145 12.99 -2.35 -17.34
CA LEU A 145 12.83 -0.98 -16.86
C LEU A 145 11.46 -0.80 -16.22
N ILE A 146 11.39 0.05 -15.20
CA ILE A 146 10.14 0.56 -14.63
C ILE A 146 10.15 2.06 -14.89
N CYS A 147 9.25 2.56 -15.74
CA CYS A 147 9.33 3.93 -16.26
C CYS A 147 8.09 4.75 -15.91
N ILE A 148 8.29 6.02 -15.59
CA ILE A 148 7.23 7.02 -15.43
C ILE A 148 6.80 7.51 -16.81
N GLU A 149 5.50 7.49 -17.11
CA GLU A 149 4.91 8.01 -18.36
C GLU A 149 5.54 7.47 -19.66
N SER A 150 6.02 6.22 -19.66
CA SER A 150 6.80 5.63 -20.77
C SER A 150 8.14 6.34 -21.07
N LEU A 151 8.58 7.26 -20.23
CA LEU A 151 9.87 7.95 -20.33
C LEU A 151 10.95 7.12 -19.62
N CYS A 152 11.55 6.19 -20.35
CA CYS A 152 12.57 5.27 -19.85
C CYS A 152 14.00 5.82 -19.91
N HIS A 153 14.21 7.08 -19.51
CA HIS A 153 15.53 7.72 -19.53
C HIS A 153 15.74 8.59 -18.29
N ARG A 154 16.95 8.68 -17.75
CA ARG A 154 17.38 9.67 -16.73
C ARG A 154 16.37 10.00 -15.61
N TYR A 155 16.58 9.46 -14.41
CA TYR A 155 15.83 9.77 -13.18
C TYR A 155 14.32 9.48 -13.20
N THR A 156 13.72 9.18 -14.36
CA THR A 156 12.29 8.81 -14.49
C THR A 156 12.10 7.29 -14.64
N SER A 157 13.15 6.51 -14.41
CA SER A 157 13.09 5.06 -14.53
C SER A 157 14.06 4.33 -13.61
N LEU A 158 13.64 3.15 -13.17
CA LEU A 158 14.53 2.12 -12.61
C LEU A 158 14.94 1.19 -13.76
N GLU A 159 16.21 0.80 -13.81
CA GLU A 159 16.71 -0.07 -14.87
C GLU A 159 17.62 -1.18 -14.33
N MET A 160 17.57 -2.33 -14.99
CA MET A 160 18.54 -3.41 -14.85
C MET A 160 18.90 -3.94 -16.23
N ILE A 161 20.19 -4.07 -16.48
CA ILE A 161 20.75 -4.57 -17.74
C ILE A 161 21.37 -5.93 -17.50
N VAL A 162 21.02 -6.90 -18.34
CA VAL A 162 21.54 -8.28 -18.24
C VAL A 162 22.02 -8.79 -19.59
N GLY A 163 23.16 -9.46 -19.59
CA GLY A 163 23.66 -10.18 -20.75
C GLY A 163 22.92 -11.50 -20.96
N LEU A 164 22.81 -11.97 -22.21
CA LEU A 164 22.12 -13.21 -22.57
C LEU A 164 23.01 -14.47 -22.53
N GLU A 165 24.08 -14.42 -21.74
CA GLU A 165 25.10 -15.45 -21.63
C GLU A 165 24.70 -16.62 -20.71
N SER A 166 23.55 -16.50 -20.04
CA SER A 166 23.09 -17.48 -19.05
C SER A 166 22.94 -18.88 -19.64
N ASN A 167 23.48 -19.90 -18.95
CA ASN A 167 23.35 -21.31 -19.32
C ASN A 167 21.96 -21.89 -19.07
N SER A 168 21.16 -21.26 -18.21
CA SER A 168 19.77 -21.67 -17.95
C SER A 168 18.85 -21.38 -19.13
N LYS A 169 17.80 -22.18 -19.34
CA LYS A 169 16.78 -21.90 -20.38
C LYS A 169 15.99 -20.63 -20.05
N ILE A 170 15.63 -20.49 -18.79
CA ILE A 170 14.90 -19.36 -18.23
C ILE A 170 15.77 -18.78 -17.12
N PHE A 171 15.89 -17.45 -17.06
CA PHE A 171 16.55 -16.75 -15.96
C PHE A 171 15.67 -15.60 -15.48
N THR A 172 15.95 -15.07 -14.29
CA THR A 172 15.16 -14.00 -13.67
C THR A 172 15.97 -12.72 -13.60
N VAL A 173 15.35 -11.61 -13.97
CA VAL A 173 15.87 -10.25 -13.78
C VAL A 173 15.04 -9.57 -12.72
N SER A 174 15.70 -9.06 -11.69
CA SER A 174 15.04 -8.35 -10.60
C SER A 174 15.40 -6.87 -10.64
N VAL A 175 14.39 -6.01 -10.77
CA VAL A 175 14.51 -4.55 -10.73
C VAL A 175 13.79 -4.07 -9.49
N HIS A 176 14.43 -3.26 -8.66
CA HIS A 176 13.81 -2.70 -7.47
C HIS A 176 14.40 -1.33 -7.17
N GLY A 177 13.60 -0.45 -6.60
CA GLY A 177 14.05 0.90 -6.27
C GLY A 177 12.90 1.81 -5.87
N LEU A 178 13.23 3.09 -5.73
CA LEU A 178 12.31 4.14 -5.34
C LEU A 178 12.12 5.11 -6.51
N LEU A 179 10.89 5.56 -6.71
CA LEU A 179 10.54 6.61 -7.66
C LEU A 179 9.62 7.60 -6.95
N GLU A 180 9.89 8.89 -7.13
CA GLU A 180 8.95 9.94 -6.78
C GLU A 180 7.94 10.08 -7.93
N LEU A 181 6.65 10.00 -7.62
CA LEU A 181 5.58 10.22 -8.59
C LEU A 181 4.74 11.40 -8.19
N GLN A 182 4.31 12.17 -9.20
CA GLN A 182 3.25 13.16 -9.06
C GLN A 182 1.88 12.48 -9.22
N ALA A 183 0.86 13.03 -8.55
CA ALA A 183 -0.51 12.57 -8.71
C ALA A 183 -0.93 12.57 -10.19
N GLY A 184 -1.45 11.44 -10.66
CA GLY A 184 -1.85 11.21 -12.05
C GLY A 184 -0.77 10.64 -12.96
N GLN A 185 0.51 10.63 -12.56
CA GLN A 185 1.55 9.96 -13.32
C GLN A 185 1.40 8.45 -13.20
N TYR A 186 1.69 7.73 -14.28
CA TYR A 186 1.69 6.27 -14.27
C TYR A 186 3.10 5.68 -14.38
N THR A 187 3.32 4.52 -13.77
CA THR A 187 4.45 3.64 -14.03
C THR A 187 4.04 2.34 -14.68
N SER A 188 4.93 1.77 -15.49
CA SER A 188 4.75 0.47 -16.13
C SER A 188 6.10 -0.22 -16.32
N ILE A 189 6.07 -1.54 -16.55
CA ILE A 189 7.28 -2.32 -16.85
C ILE A 189 7.49 -2.34 -18.36
N PHE A 190 8.72 -2.01 -18.77
CA PHE A 190 9.19 -2.13 -20.13
C PHE A 190 10.34 -3.12 -20.24
N VAL A 191 10.39 -3.86 -21.34
CA VAL A 191 11.49 -4.77 -21.67
C VAL A 191 12.09 -4.34 -22.99
N ASP A 192 13.35 -3.91 -22.97
CA ASP A 192 14.16 -3.62 -24.17
C ASP A 192 14.94 -4.87 -24.54
N ASN A 193 14.56 -5.53 -25.63
CA ASN A 193 15.30 -6.65 -26.19
C ASN A 193 16.33 -6.14 -27.20
N ALA A 194 17.56 -5.90 -26.74
CA ALA A 194 18.67 -5.54 -27.60
C ALA A 194 19.36 -6.76 -28.23
N ALA A 195 18.79 -7.96 -28.20
CA ALA A 195 19.37 -9.16 -28.82
C ALA A 195 19.08 -9.27 -30.33
N GLY A 196 19.76 -10.20 -30.99
CA GLY A 196 19.52 -10.53 -32.41
C GLY A 196 18.28 -11.39 -32.69
N ALA A 197 17.63 -11.93 -31.66
CA ALA A 197 16.44 -12.78 -31.76
C ALA A 197 15.41 -12.40 -30.68
N SER A 198 14.18 -12.88 -30.84
CA SER A 198 13.09 -12.65 -29.90
C SER A 198 13.35 -13.33 -28.55
N THR A 199 12.90 -12.71 -27.47
CA THR A 199 12.87 -13.30 -26.12
C THR A 199 11.42 -13.44 -25.66
N THR A 200 11.16 -14.37 -24.75
CA THR A 200 9.81 -14.58 -24.22
C THR A 200 9.80 -14.35 -22.71
N ILE A 201 8.99 -13.39 -22.27
CA ILE A 201 8.71 -13.15 -20.86
C ILE A 201 7.69 -14.17 -20.40
N GLN A 202 8.02 -14.94 -19.37
CA GLN A 202 7.17 -16.02 -18.87
C GLN A 202 6.06 -15.47 -17.97
N ASN A 203 4.94 -16.19 -17.97
CA ASN A 203 3.89 -15.98 -16.99
C ASN A 203 4.42 -16.18 -15.56
N GLY A 204 3.77 -15.55 -14.60
CA GLY A 204 4.21 -15.59 -13.20
C GLY A 204 5.29 -14.56 -12.83
N SER A 205 5.83 -13.83 -13.82
CA SER A 205 6.65 -12.63 -13.59
C SER A 205 5.88 -11.64 -12.73
N ASP A 206 6.53 -11.11 -11.69
CA ASP A 206 5.91 -10.27 -10.66
C ASP A 206 6.08 -8.79 -10.95
N PHE A 207 5.04 -8.01 -10.67
CA PHE A 207 5.11 -6.55 -10.54
C PHE A 207 4.49 -6.14 -9.21
N MET A 208 5.25 -5.41 -8.42
CA MET A 208 4.91 -4.96 -7.09
C MET A 208 5.18 -3.46 -6.96
N GLY A 209 4.33 -2.79 -6.21
CA GLY A 209 4.52 -1.38 -5.87
C GLY A 209 3.82 -1.03 -4.58
N MET A 210 4.34 -0.04 -3.85
CA MET A 210 3.70 0.52 -2.66
C MET A 210 4.09 1.97 -2.43
N LEU A 211 3.14 2.77 -1.93
CA LEU A 211 3.41 4.11 -1.41
C LEU A 211 4.16 3.99 -0.08
N LEU A 212 5.33 4.64 0.01
CA LEU A 212 6.11 4.71 1.24
C LEU A 212 5.81 5.97 2.05
N GLY A 213 5.62 7.10 1.38
CA GLY A 213 5.38 8.37 2.04
C GLY A 213 5.07 9.48 1.06
N VAL A 214 4.42 10.51 1.59
CA VAL A 214 4.13 11.79 0.93
C VAL A 214 5.05 12.88 1.44
#